data_AF-A0A6J3RKP6-F1
#
_entry.id   AF-A0A6J3RKP6-F1
#
_cell.length_a   1.000
_cell.length_b   1.000
_cell.length_c   1.000
_cell.angle_alpha   90.00
_cell.angle_beta   90.00
_cell.angle_gamma   90.00
#
_symmetry.space_group_name_H-M   'P 1'
#
loop_
_entity.id
_entity.type
_entity.pdbx_description
1 polymer ?
#
loop_
_entity_poly.entity_id
_entity_poly.type
_entity_poly.pdbx_seq_one_letter_code
_entity_poly.pdbx_strand_id
1 'polypeptide(L)'
;MVDQRAFAWVKGMACLVENRALRSLAKVDHYAIIKFPLTTESAVKKIEDNNTMVFIVDVKANKHQIKQAVKKPYDIDLAKVITLIRPDGEKKEYVRLAPDYDALDIANKIGII
;
A
#
# COMPACT_ATOMS: atom_id res chain seq x y z
N MET A 1 30.22 25.93 -48.18
CA MET A 1 30.09 26.79 -46.98
C MET A 1 28.60 26.98 -46.73
N VAL A 2 28.01 26.15 -45.87
CA VAL A 2 26.63 26.30 -45.40
C VAL A 2 26.70 26.34 -43.87
N ASP A 3 25.93 27.27 -43.35
CA ASP A 3 26.03 27.96 -42.07
C ASP A 3 26.05 27.04 -40.84
N GLN A 4 27.05 27.18 -39.95
CA GLN A 4 27.16 26.44 -38.69
C GLN A 4 26.19 26.91 -37.59
N ARG A 5 25.28 27.85 -37.86
CA ARG A 5 24.30 28.36 -36.87
C ARG A 5 23.04 27.50 -36.70
N ALA A 6 22.87 26.42 -37.47
CA ALA A 6 21.75 25.49 -37.28
C ALA A 6 21.93 24.52 -36.08
N PHE A 7 23.14 24.42 -35.52
CA PHE A 7 23.44 23.48 -34.42
C PHE A 7 22.97 23.94 -33.02
N ALA A 8 22.54 25.19 -32.86
CA ALA A 8 22.14 25.73 -31.56
C ALA A 8 20.66 25.51 -31.20
N TRP A 9 19.79 25.19 -32.16
CA TRP A 9 18.37 24.92 -31.87
C TRP A 9 18.08 23.49 -31.44
N VAL A 10 18.87 22.51 -31.89
CA VAL A 10 18.64 21.09 -31.57
C VAL A 10 19.10 20.71 -30.15
N LYS A 11 20.03 21.48 -29.56
CA LYS A 11 20.49 21.24 -28.18
C LYS A 11 19.60 21.87 -27.10
N GLY A 12 18.69 22.78 -27.45
CA GLY A 12 17.78 23.45 -26.50
C GLY A 12 16.44 22.75 -26.27
N MET A 13 16.00 21.88 -27.19
CA MET A 13 14.72 21.14 -27.06
C MET A 13 14.88 19.72 -26.50
N ALA A 14 16.09 19.28 -26.17
CA ALA A 14 16.32 18.01 -25.48
C ALA A 14 15.95 18.07 -23.98
N CYS A 15 15.73 19.26 -23.40
CA CYS A 15 15.56 19.41 -21.95
C CYS A 15 14.12 19.24 -21.43
N LEU A 16 13.09 19.06 -22.29
CA LEU A 16 11.69 18.98 -21.82
C LEU A 16 10.93 17.69 -22.20
N VAL A 17 11.53 16.77 -22.97
CA VAL A 17 10.84 15.55 -23.43
C VAL A 17 11.23 14.30 -22.63
N GLU A 18 12.34 14.31 -21.92
CA GLU A 18 12.85 13.12 -21.21
C GLU A 18 12.22 12.87 -19.83
N ASN A 19 11.37 13.78 -19.35
CA ASN A 19 10.70 13.68 -18.04
C ASN A 19 9.27 13.11 -18.11
N ARG A 20 8.87 12.51 -19.24
CA ARG A 20 7.56 11.84 -19.37
C ARG A 20 7.65 10.33 -19.18
N ALA A 21 8.77 9.71 -19.55
CA ALA A 21 8.99 8.26 -19.41
C ALA A 21 9.26 7.82 -17.96
N LEU A 22 9.85 8.68 -17.12
CA LEU A 22 10.07 8.39 -15.70
C LEU A 22 8.79 8.51 -14.85
N ARG A 23 7.70 9.09 -15.39
CA ARG A 23 6.42 9.23 -14.68
C ARG A 23 5.58 7.95 -14.63
N SER A 24 5.92 6.92 -15.42
CA SER A 24 5.16 5.65 -15.48
C SER A 24 5.75 4.52 -14.63
N LEU A 25 6.79 4.77 -13.83
CA LEU A 25 7.50 3.72 -13.07
C LEU A 25 7.22 3.69 -11.56
N ALA A 26 6.38 4.58 -11.03
CA ALA A 26 5.96 4.48 -9.62
C ALA A 26 4.63 3.71 -9.53
N LYS A 27 4.63 2.45 -9.98
CA LYS A 27 3.55 1.53 -9.59
C LYS A 27 3.70 1.35 -8.08
N VAL A 28 2.75 1.84 -7.29
CA VAL A 28 2.82 1.74 -5.83
C VAL A 28 2.94 0.26 -5.47
N ASP A 29 4.10 -0.14 -4.96
CA ASP A 29 4.36 -1.51 -4.58
C ASP A 29 3.44 -1.93 -3.44
N HIS A 30 2.96 -3.17 -3.48
CA HIS A 30 2.06 -3.70 -2.44
C HIS A 30 2.74 -3.70 -1.07
N TYR A 31 4.06 -3.89 -1.04
CA TYR A 31 4.91 -3.80 0.15
C TYR A 31 5.08 -2.37 0.67
N ALA A 32 4.93 -1.36 -0.18
CA ALA A 32 4.98 0.04 0.26
C ALA A 32 3.68 0.48 0.95
N ILE A 33 2.59 -0.28 0.79
CA ILE A 33 1.26 0.08 1.33
C ILE A 33 1.09 -0.38 2.78
N ILE A 34 1.49 -1.59 3.11
CA ILE A 34 1.35 -2.16 4.47
C ILE A 34 2.70 -2.04 5.17
N LYS A 35 2.75 -1.32 6.30
CA LYS A 35 3.98 -1.13 7.07
C LYS A 35 4.19 -2.27 8.07
N PHE A 36 3.25 -2.45 8.99
CA PHE A 36 3.31 -3.51 10.00
C PHE A 36 1.92 -3.85 10.59
N PRO A 37 1.68 -5.09 11.02
CA PRO A 37 0.51 -5.46 11.80
C PRO A 37 0.60 -4.91 13.23
N LEU A 38 -0.54 -4.68 13.86
CA LEU A 38 -0.60 -4.21 15.24
C LEU A 38 -0.86 -5.36 16.20
N THR A 39 0.03 -5.52 17.18
CA THR A 39 0.01 -6.55 18.22
C THR A 39 -0.52 -6.06 19.58
N THR A 40 -1.06 -4.84 19.64
CA THR A 40 -1.59 -4.28 20.91
C THR A 40 -2.74 -5.13 21.45
N GLU A 41 -2.96 -5.15 22.76
CA GLU A 41 -4.08 -5.88 23.39
C GLU A 41 -5.44 -5.59 22.73
N SER A 42 -5.71 -4.33 22.40
CA SER A 42 -6.93 -3.92 21.70
C SER A 42 -7.07 -4.48 20.28
N ALA A 43 -5.94 -4.80 19.64
CA ALA A 43 -5.89 -5.40 18.31
C ALA A 43 -6.03 -6.92 18.40
N VAL A 44 -5.39 -7.57 19.38
CA VAL A 44 -5.54 -9.01 19.64
C VAL A 44 -7.00 -9.35 19.94
N LYS A 45 -7.67 -8.57 20.81
CA LYS A 45 -9.11 -8.74 21.05
C LYS A 45 -9.97 -8.63 19.79
N LYS A 46 -9.59 -7.77 18.83
CA LYS A 46 -10.32 -7.65 17.55
C LYS A 46 -10.10 -8.82 16.60
N ILE A 47 -8.95 -9.49 16.70
CA ILE A 47 -8.67 -10.72 15.97
C ILE A 47 -9.60 -11.81 16.49
N GLU A 48 -9.71 -11.96 17.81
CA GLU A 48 -10.55 -12.98 18.47
C GLU A 48 -12.06 -12.71 18.32
N ASP A 49 -12.52 -11.50 18.67
CA ASP A 49 -13.96 -11.23 18.77
C ASP A 49 -14.64 -10.99 17.42
N ASN A 50 -13.90 -10.41 16.46
CA ASN A 50 -14.50 -9.81 15.26
C ASN A 50 -13.90 -10.34 13.95
N ASN A 51 -13.00 -11.33 14.01
CA ASN A 51 -12.27 -11.83 12.85
C ASN A 51 -11.67 -10.68 12.01
N THR A 52 -11.04 -9.72 12.71
CA THR A 52 -10.56 -8.47 12.12
C THR A 52 -9.09 -8.25 12.47
N MET A 53 -8.26 -8.21 11.44
CA MET A 53 -6.84 -7.87 11.56
C MET A 53 -6.64 -6.36 11.53
N VAL A 54 -5.60 -5.89 12.21
CA VAL A 54 -5.33 -4.46 12.31
C VAL A 54 -3.93 -4.16 11.80
N PHE A 55 -3.83 -3.24 10.84
CA PHE A 55 -2.58 -2.88 10.20
C PHE A 55 -2.28 -1.39 10.32
N ILE A 56 -1.00 -1.04 10.31
CA ILE A 56 -0.54 0.31 9.97
C ILE A 56 -0.20 0.32 8.49
N VAL A 57 -0.75 1.31 7.80
CA VAL A 57 -0.61 1.48 6.34
C VAL A 57 -0.11 2.89 6.03
N ASP A 58 0.36 3.06 4.80
CA ASP A 58 0.74 4.40 4.33
C ASP A 58 -0.48 5.34 4.25
N VAL A 59 -0.26 6.60 4.61
CA VAL A 59 -1.33 7.62 4.65
C VAL A 59 -1.89 7.89 3.25
N LYS A 60 -1.09 7.71 2.20
CA LYS A 60 -1.51 7.91 0.81
C LYS A 60 -2.28 6.71 0.24
N ALA A 61 -2.32 5.58 0.94
CA ALA A 61 -2.96 4.37 0.43
C ALA A 61 -4.51 4.48 0.43
N ASN A 62 -5.10 4.06 -0.68
CA ASN A 62 -6.55 3.93 -0.83
C ASN A 62 -7.06 2.57 -0.33
N LYS A 63 -8.33 2.49 0.07
CA LYS A 63 -8.96 1.23 0.55
C LYS A 63 -8.83 0.08 -0.45
N HIS A 64 -8.97 0.35 -1.74
CA HIS A 64 -8.83 -0.65 -2.79
C HIS A 64 -7.40 -1.21 -2.87
N GLN A 65 -6.40 -0.35 -2.71
CA GLN A 65 -4.99 -0.73 -2.71
C GLN A 65 -4.67 -1.57 -1.47
N ILE A 66 -5.18 -1.17 -0.29
CA ILE A 66 -5.01 -1.93 0.95
C ILE A 66 -5.64 -3.31 0.82
N LYS A 67 -6.85 -3.41 0.27
CA LYS A 67 -7.52 -4.70 0.02
C LYS A 67 -6.66 -5.62 -0.85
N GLN A 68 -6.07 -5.10 -1.93
CA GLN A 68 -5.19 -5.87 -2.81
C GLN A 68 -3.85 -6.24 -2.15
N ALA A 69 -3.29 -5.32 -1.35
CA ALA A 69 -2.02 -5.51 -0.66
C ALA A 69 -2.12 -6.55 0.47
N VAL A 70 -3.28 -6.71 1.10
CA VAL A 70 -3.50 -7.78 2.10
C VAL A 70 -3.89 -9.10 1.41
N LYS A 71 -4.71 -9.05 0.35
CA LYS A 71 -5.16 -10.26 -0.35
C LYS A 71 -4.00 -11.04 -1.00
N LYS A 72 -3.08 -10.38 -1.70
CA LYS A 72 -2.03 -11.05 -2.48
C LYS A 72 -0.99 -11.83 -1.66
N PRO A 73 -0.37 -11.29 -0.60
CA PRO A 73 0.71 -11.99 0.11
C PRO A 73 0.20 -13.14 0.97
N TYR A 74 -1.04 -13.05 1.43
CA TYR A 74 -1.61 -14.05 2.36
C TYR A 74 -2.65 -14.96 1.71
N ASP A 75 -3.08 -14.66 0.48
CA ASP A 75 -4.14 -15.33 -0.28
C ASP A 75 -5.48 -15.43 0.51
N ILE A 76 -5.90 -14.29 1.09
CA ILE A 76 -7.09 -14.20 1.93
C ILE A 76 -8.16 -13.33 1.27
N ASP A 77 -9.42 -13.73 1.39
CA ASP A 77 -10.55 -12.89 1.02
C ASP A 77 -11.01 -11.98 2.16
N LEU A 78 -11.31 -10.74 1.77
CA LEU A 78 -11.67 -9.67 2.70
C LEU A 78 -13.12 -9.25 2.51
N ALA A 79 -13.88 -9.28 3.61
CA ALA A 79 -15.25 -8.80 3.68
C ALA A 79 -15.29 -7.27 3.66
N LYS A 80 -14.56 -6.59 4.56
CA LYS A 80 -14.63 -5.13 4.72
C LYS A 80 -13.31 -4.54 5.21
N VAL A 81 -13.04 -3.31 4.77
CA VAL A 81 -11.80 -2.56 5.04
C VAL A 81 -12.21 -1.17 5.57
N ILE A 82 -11.80 -0.85 6.81
CA ILE A 82 -12.11 0.42 7.51
C ILE A 82 -10.81 1.14 7.92
N THR A 83 -10.56 2.28 7.29
CA THR A 83 -9.40 3.15 7.51
C THR A 83 -9.69 4.21 8.58
N LEU A 84 -8.70 4.56 9.40
CA LEU A 84 -8.66 5.79 10.20
C LEU A 84 -7.25 6.40 10.20
N ILE A 85 -7.16 7.71 10.35
CA ILE A 85 -5.88 8.41 10.55
C ILE A 85 -5.71 8.61 12.05
N ARG A 86 -4.59 8.14 12.60
CA ARG A 86 -4.20 8.38 13.99
C ARG A 86 -3.72 9.83 14.15
N PRO A 87 -3.84 10.44 15.32
CA PRO A 87 -3.25 11.76 15.59
C PRO A 87 -1.73 11.78 15.38
N ASP A 88 -1.07 10.62 15.46
CA ASP A 88 0.37 10.44 15.20
C ASP A 88 0.76 10.59 13.72
N GLY A 89 -0.22 10.79 12.83
CA GLY A 89 0.00 10.93 11.39
C GLY A 89 0.10 9.59 10.65
N GLU A 90 -0.05 8.45 11.32
CA GLU A 90 -0.13 7.14 10.69
C GLU A 90 -1.56 6.74 10.36
N LYS A 91 -1.77 6.00 9.27
CA LYS A 91 -3.07 5.44 8.94
C LYS A 91 -3.19 4.04 9.53
N LYS A 92 -4.23 3.80 10.32
CA LYS A 92 -4.61 2.51 10.91
C LYS A 92 -5.77 1.91 10.13
N GLU A 93 -5.65 0.65 9.80
CA GLU A 93 -6.67 -0.10 9.07
C GLU A 93 -7.26 -1.21 9.93
N TYR A 94 -8.58 -1.36 9.90
CA TYR A 94 -9.28 -2.57 10.32
C TYR A 94 -9.70 -3.36 9.09
N VAL A 95 -9.19 -4.58 8.98
CA VAL A 95 -9.43 -5.47 7.86
C VAL A 95 -10.21 -6.68 8.36
N ARG A 96 -11.51 -6.72 8.03
CA ARG A 96 -12.38 -7.84 8.36
C ARG A 96 -12.27 -8.91 7.28
N LEU A 97 -11.92 -10.13 7.70
CA LEU A 97 -11.78 -11.26 6.80
C LEU A 97 -13.16 -11.78 6.38
N ALA A 98 -13.18 -12.55 5.29
CA ALA A 98 -14.34 -13.36 4.93
C ALA A 98 -14.60 -14.41 6.02
N PRO A 99 -15.86 -14.83 6.25
CA PRO A 99 -16.19 -15.80 7.30
C PRO A 99 -15.59 -17.19 7.05
N ASP A 100 -15.12 -17.47 5.83
CA ASP A 100 -14.46 -18.72 5.45
C ASP A 100 -13.04 -18.84 6.01
N TYR A 101 -12.47 -17.75 6.54
CA TYR A 101 -11.12 -17.69 7.07
C TYR A 101 -11.13 -17.26 8.54
N ASP A 102 -10.30 -17.89 9.37
CA ASP A 102 -10.08 -17.48 10.75
C ASP A 102 -8.84 -16.56 10.87
N ALA A 103 -9.04 -15.36 11.43
CA ALA A 103 -7.95 -14.42 11.68
C ALA A 103 -6.93 -14.93 12.69
N LEU A 104 -7.31 -15.83 13.60
CA LEU A 104 -6.39 -16.39 14.60
C LEU A 104 -5.36 -17.32 13.94
N ASP A 105 -5.82 -18.22 13.06
CA ASP A 105 -4.95 -19.09 12.26
C ASP A 105 -4.00 -18.30 11.36
N ILE A 106 -4.53 -17.25 10.73
CA ILE A 106 -3.75 -16.36 9.88
C ILE A 106 -2.73 -15.56 10.69
N ALA A 107 -3.09 -15.08 11.88
CA ALA A 107 -2.18 -14.35 12.75
C ALA A 107 -1.01 -15.24 13.20
N ASN A 108 -1.27 -16.51 13.51
CA ASN A 108 -0.24 -17.51 13.82
C ASN A 108 0.68 -17.77 12.62
N LYS A 109 0.11 -17.86 11.40
CA LYS A 109 0.88 -18.02 10.16
C LYS A 109 1.80 -16.82 9.88
N ILE A 110 1.38 -15.62 10.26
CA ILE A 110 2.17 -14.39 10.11
C ILE A 110 3.17 -14.22 11.27
N GLY A 111 2.94 -14.84 12.42
CA GLY A 111 3.78 -14.73 13.62
C GLY A 111 3.51 -13.46 14.43
N ILE A 112 2.24 -13.05 14.53
CA ILE A 112 1.80 -11.85 15.26
C ILE A 112 1.39 -12.20 16.70
N ILE A 113 0.97 -13.44 16.93
CA ILE A 113 0.49 -14.00 18.21
C ILE A 113 1.40 -15.16 18.59
#